data_AF-A0A0D2HXI9-F1
#
_entry.id   AF-A0A0D2HXI9-F1
#
_cell.length_a   1.000
_cell.length_b   1.000
_cell.length_c   1.000
_cell.angle_alpha   90.00
_cell.angle_beta   90.00
_cell.angle_gamma   90.00
#
_symmetry.space_group_name_H-M   'P 1'
#
loop_
_entity.id
_entity.type
_entity.pdbx_description
1 polymer ?
#
loop_
_entity_poly.entity_id
_entity_poly.type
_entity_poly.pdbx_seq_one_letter_code
_entity_poly.pdbx_strand_id
1 'polypeptide(L)'
;MDNTRELFIKICRMAWERGYMAATDGNITCRLDQDRLLVTPSGRSKALITEDDLLEVDLKGKVLSGKGRPSSELAVHLAAYEVRPEIQSVVHAHPPFATALTASGRGLDIKSVPEVMVGLGRVPVVPYATTGSPELAQAVKPYFRDYDGVLLDHHGTVALGSNLENAWARTEKLETASRVVVEAERLGGAIPLPAGERALLRKKGGRENQPPLHAKARPQLDLAQRVELKTLPYTSGFAVEKQWQDNRGQVHLIIDDLPVCRICLLTLNQGSGYRGGHVHQKKNEGFYVVSGQARVELACPETGQRQTYDLGPGSRLWMQPGVAHRISALSDLCFVEFTDSSYDPEDDIKFEFTNQ
;
A
#
# COMPACT_ATOMS: atom_id res chain seq x y z
N MET A 1 37.46 10.53 -16.07
CA MET A 1 36.55 9.62 -16.81
C MET A 1 36.56 8.23 -16.17
N ASP A 2 37.70 7.72 -15.69
CA ASP A 2 37.81 6.41 -15.01
C ASP A 2 36.85 6.21 -13.82
N ASN A 3 36.63 7.23 -12.99
CA ASN A 3 35.75 7.12 -11.82
C ASN A 3 34.26 6.95 -12.19
N THR A 4 33.81 7.40 -13.37
CA THR A 4 32.38 7.35 -13.73
C THR A 4 31.93 5.93 -14.04
N ARG A 5 32.73 5.16 -14.78
CA ARG A 5 32.43 3.77 -15.12
C ARG A 5 32.50 2.87 -13.88
N GLU A 6 33.51 3.08 -13.03
CA GLU A 6 33.63 2.36 -11.76
C GLU A 6 32.42 2.60 -10.85
N LEU A 7 32.02 3.87 -10.65
CA LEU A 7 30.84 4.21 -9.87
C LEU A 7 29.55 3.65 -10.47
N PHE A 8 29.41 3.68 -11.80
CA PHE A 8 28.27 3.09 -12.50
C PHE A 8 28.14 1.59 -12.19
N ILE A 9 29.25 0.84 -12.30
CA ILE A 9 29.30 -0.59 -11.98
C ILE A 9 29.00 -0.83 -10.50
N LYS A 10 29.54 0.01 -9.60
CA LYS A 10 29.24 -0.05 -8.16
C LYS A 10 27.74 0.12 -7.89
N ILE A 11 27.08 1.08 -8.53
CA ILE A 11 25.63 1.28 -8.38
C ILE A 11 24.83 0.10 -8.95
N CYS A 12 25.23 -0.48 -10.08
CA CYS A 12 24.64 -1.72 -10.59
C CYS A 12 24.66 -2.84 -9.53
N ARG A 13 25.82 -3.04 -8.87
CA ARG A 13 25.95 -4.05 -7.82
C ARG A 13 25.10 -3.74 -6.60
N MET A 14 25.12 -2.49 -6.11
CA MET A 14 24.28 -2.07 -4.98
C MET A 14 22.78 -2.25 -5.28
N ALA A 15 22.34 -1.94 -6.51
CA ALA A 15 20.95 -2.12 -6.94
C ALA A 15 20.51 -3.59 -6.91
N TRP A 16 21.41 -4.51 -7.30
CA TRP A 16 21.16 -5.94 -7.17
C TRP A 16 21.21 -6.43 -5.73
N GLU A 17 22.20 -6.01 -4.94
CA GLU A 17 22.36 -6.41 -3.52
C GLU A 17 21.18 -5.98 -2.65
N ARG A 18 20.57 -4.83 -2.95
CA ARG A 18 19.35 -4.34 -2.30
C ARG A 18 18.08 -5.02 -2.80
N GLY A 19 18.17 -5.84 -3.85
CA GLY A 19 17.03 -6.52 -4.46
C GLY A 19 16.14 -5.61 -5.31
N TYR A 20 16.64 -4.44 -5.76
CA TYR A 20 15.86 -3.48 -6.56
C TYR A 20 15.93 -3.76 -8.05
N MET A 21 16.93 -4.54 -8.48
CA MET A 21 17.11 -5.00 -9.87
C MET A 21 17.44 -6.49 -9.84
N ALA A 22 16.41 -7.32 -9.69
CA ALA A 22 16.55 -8.77 -9.62
C ALA A 22 16.92 -9.35 -11.00
N ALA A 23 17.61 -10.49 -11.01
CA ALA A 23 18.03 -11.17 -12.23
C ALA A 23 18.65 -10.22 -13.27
N THR A 24 17.99 -9.98 -14.40
CA THR A 24 18.44 -9.11 -15.51
C THR A 24 17.70 -7.78 -15.59
N ASP A 25 16.85 -7.50 -14.61
CA ASP A 25 15.89 -6.42 -14.63
C ASP A 25 16.54 -5.05 -14.35
N GLY A 26 15.73 -4.00 -14.48
CA GLY A 26 16.16 -2.62 -14.31
C GLY A 26 17.24 -2.18 -15.31
N ASN A 27 17.51 -0.89 -15.32
CA ASN A 27 18.55 -0.32 -16.17
C ASN A 27 18.98 1.06 -15.68
N ILE A 28 20.21 1.42 -16.04
CA ILE A 28 20.84 2.67 -15.62
C ILE A 28 21.41 3.33 -16.86
N THR A 29 21.31 4.65 -16.90
CA THR A 29 22.08 5.47 -17.85
C THR A 29 22.78 6.61 -17.12
N CYS A 30 23.95 7.02 -17.60
CA CYS A 30 24.55 8.29 -17.21
C CYS A 30 25.15 9.01 -18.41
N ARG A 31 25.15 10.33 -18.35
CA ARG A 31 25.78 11.18 -19.35
C ARG A 31 27.31 11.07 -19.25
N LEU A 32 27.97 10.82 -20.38
CA LEU A 32 29.43 10.90 -20.49
C LEU A 32 29.87 12.29 -20.96
N ASP A 33 29.12 12.86 -21.90
CA ASP A 33 29.28 14.22 -22.43
C ASP A 33 27.96 14.72 -23.06
N GLN A 34 28.02 15.80 -23.84
CA GLN A 34 26.82 16.42 -24.41
C GLN A 34 26.00 15.48 -25.30
N ASP A 35 26.66 14.55 -25.99
CA ASP A 35 26.01 13.73 -27.04
C ASP A 35 25.98 12.23 -26.69
N ARG A 36 26.72 11.79 -25.67
CA ARG A 36 26.88 10.37 -25.33
C ARG A 36 26.36 10.02 -23.93
N LEU A 37 25.69 8.88 -23.87
CA LEU A 37 25.23 8.22 -22.65
C LEU A 37 25.90 6.86 -22.50
N LEU A 38 26.31 6.53 -21.29
CA LEU A 38 26.65 5.17 -20.87
C LEU A 38 25.36 4.47 -20.45
N VAL A 39 25.17 3.21 -20.84
CA VAL A 39 23.96 2.44 -20.54
C VAL A 39 24.27 0.98 -20.21
N THR A 40 23.47 0.39 -19.32
CA THR A 40 23.51 -1.06 -19.06
C THR A 40 23.01 -1.86 -20.27
N PRO A 41 23.65 -3.00 -20.62
CA PRO A 41 23.15 -3.92 -21.65
C PRO A 41 21.83 -4.58 -21.24
N SER A 42 21.05 -4.98 -22.24
CA SER A 42 19.88 -5.84 -22.06
C SER A 42 20.30 -7.26 -21.64
N GLY A 43 19.51 -7.90 -20.75
CA GLY A 43 19.67 -9.32 -20.42
C GLY A 43 20.90 -9.65 -19.55
N ARG A 44 21.58 -8.64 -18.99
CA ARG A 44 22.73 -8.85 -18.11
C ARG A 44 22.37 -8.52 -16.67
N SER A 45 22.72 -9.43 -15.76
CA SER A 45 22.53 -9.21 -14.33
C SER A 45 23.43 -8.12 -13.81
N LYS A 46 22.88 -7.19 -13.02
CA LYS A 46 23.61 -6.04 -12.50
C LYS A 46 24.72 -6.44 -11.51
N ALA A 47 24.62 -7.62 -10.91
CA ALA A 47 25.68 -8.23 -10.10
C ALA A 47 26.95 -8.55 -10.90
N LEU A 48 26.80 -8.87 -12.19
CA LEU A 48 27.86 -9.42 -13.04
C LEU A 48 28.33 -8.45 -14.13
N ILE A 49 27.85 -7.20 -14.10
CA ILE A 49 28.27 -6.15 -15.03
C ILE A 49 29.77 -5.89 -14.82
N THR A 50 30.52 -5.93 -15.92
CA THR A 50 31.90 -5.45 -16.03
C THR A 50 31.95 -4.19 -16.90
N GLU A 51 33.12 -3.57 -17.01
CA GLU A 51 33.30 -2.41 -17.87
C GLU A 51 33.07 -2.73 -19.36
N ASP A 52 33.51 -3.92 -19.81
CA ASP A 52 33.33 -4.41 -21.18
C ASP A 52 31.87 -4.69 -21.57
N ASP A 53 31.00 -4.86 -20.56
CA ASP A 53 29.56 -5.08 -20.76
C ASP A 53 28.81 -3.77 -21.07
N LEU A 54 29.36 -2.61 -20.72
CA LEU A 54 28.68 -1.32 -20.87
C LEU A 54 28.66 -0.84 -22.32
N LEU A 55 27.56 -0.21 -22.73
CA LEU A 55 27.43 0.40 -24.06
C LEU A 55 27.44 1.92 -23.96
N GLU A 56 27.95 2.57 -25.02
CA GLU A 56 27.72 3.99 -25.25
C GLU A 56 26.66 4.16 -26.34
N VAL A 57 25.68 5.03 -26.09
CA VAL A 57 24.64 5.40 -27.06
C VAL A 57 24.58 6.91 -27.23
N ASP A 58 24.12 7.38 -28.39
CA ASP A 58 23.78 8.78 -28.57
C ASP A 58 22.40 9.12 -27.94
N LEU A 59 22.05 10.40 -27.92
CA LEU A 59 20.72 10.87 -27.45
C LEU A 59 19.54 10.44 -28.34
N LYS A 60 19.79 9.75 -29.46
CA LYS A 60 18.78 9.12 -30.32
C LYS A 60 18.70 7.60 -30.09
N GLY A 61 19.50 7.07 -29.16
CA GLY A 61 19.56 5.65 -28.83
C GLY A 61 20.39 4.79 -29.79
N LYS A 62 21.15 5.41 -30.71
CA LYS A 62 22.07 4.68 -31.58
C LYS A 62 23.29 4.24 -30.78
N VAL A 63 23.62 2.96 -30.85
CA VAL A 63 24.85 2.41 -30.24
C VAL A 63 26.07 2.99 -30.96
N LEU A 64 26.97 3.59 -30.17
CA LEU A 64 28.24 4.15 -30.62
C LEU A 64 29.42 3.22 -30.32
N SER A 65 29.38 2.53 -29.17
CA SER A 65 30.39 1.56 -28.75
C SER A 65 29.83 0.53 -27.75
N GLY A 66 30.56 -0.56 -27.54
CA GLY A 66 30.14 -1.70 -26.69
C GLY A 66 29.60 -2.89 -27.48
N LYS A 67 29.38 -4.02 -26.80
CA LYS A 67 28.86 -5.27 -27.40
C LYS A 67 27.44 -5.54 -26.90
N GLY A 68 26.58 -6.05 -27.79
CA GLY A 68 25.21 -6.44 -27.45
C GLY A 68 24.17 -5.38 -27.80
N ARG A 69 23.05 -5.38 -27.07
CA ARG A 69 21.94 -4.43 -27.27
C ARG A 69 21.74 -3.61 -26.00
N PRO A 70 21.40 -2.31 -26.11
CA PRO A 70 20.99 -1.53 -24.94
C PRO A 70 19.69 -2.10 -24.36
N SER A 71 19.36 -1.69 -23.13
CA SER A 71 18.10 -2.05 -22.48
C SER A 71 16.88 -1.82 -23.39
N SER A 72 15.90 -2.71 -23.31
CA SER A 72 14.58 -2.54 -23.97
C SER A 72 13.86 -1.27 -23.54
N GLU A 73 14.20 -0.70 -22.38
CA GLU A 73 13.60 0.53 -21.85
C GLU A 73 14.47 1.77 -22.01
N LEU A 74 15.48 1.73 -22.89
CA LEU A 74 16.29 2.91 -23.20
C LEU A 74 15.42 4.12 -23.62
N ALA A 75 14.29 3.89 -24.29
CA ALA A 75 13.37 4.95 -24.70
C ALA A 75 12.80 5.76 -23.50
N VAL A 76 12.59 5.13 -22.34
CA VAL A 76 12.18 5.81 -21.10
C VAL A 76 13.28 6.76 -20.63
N HIS A 77 14.55 6.34 -20.71
CA HIS A 77 15.69 7.16 -20.33
C HIS A 77 15.89 8.33 -21.30
N LEU A 78 15.80 8.08 -22.61
CA LEU A 78 15.90 9.12 -23.63
C LEU A 78 14.81 10.19 -23.47
N ALA A 79 13.58 9.78 -23.13
CA ALA A 79 12.49 10.70 -22.81
C ALA A 79 12.85 11.65 -21.66
N ALA A 80 13.56 11.18 -20.63
CA ALA A 80 14.01 12.04 -19.54
C ALA A 80 15.05 13.08 -20.00
N TYR A 81 16.04 12.67 -20.79
CA TYR A 81 17.07 13.58 -21.32
C TYR A 81 16.51 14.58 -22.35
N GLU A 82 15.50 14.19 -23.12
CA GLU A 82 14.79 15.05 -24.07
C GLU A 82 13.98 16.14 -23.33
N VAL A 83 13.21 15.75 -22.31
CA VAL A 83 12.35 16.66 -21.56
C VAL A 83 13.16 17.59 -20.64
N ARG A 84 14.25 17.07 -20.07
CA ARG A 84 15.12 17.79 -19.11
C ARG A 84 16.60 17.61 -19.46
N PRO A 85 17.16 18.47 -20.34
CA PRO A 85 18.56 18.37 -20.79
C PRO A 85 19.60 18.44 -19.66
N GLU A 86 19.26 19.06 -18.52
CA GLU A 86 20.13 19.18 -17.35
C GLU A 86 20.34 17.87 -16.60
N ILE A 87 19.48 16.86 -16.80
CA ILE A 87 19.61 15.54 -16.17
C ILE A 87 20.86 14.83 -16.68
N GLN A 88 21.60 14.23 -15.74
CA GLN A 88 22.87 13.55 -16.00
C GLN A 88 22.80 12.04 -15.77
N SER A 89 21.77 11.55 -15.07
CA SER A 89 21.59 10.12 -14.88
C SER A 89 20.12 9.78 -14.67
N VAL A 90 19.76 8.56 -15.08
CA VAL A 90 18.43 7.99 -14.89
C VAL A 90 18.61 6.55 -14.43
N VAL A 91 17.85 6.17 -13.40
CA VAL A 91 17.81 4.82 -12.82
C VAL A 91 16.37 4.32 -12.91
N HIS A 92 16.15 3.24 -13.65
CA HIS A 92 14.91 2.49 -13.65
C HIS A 92 15.10 1.18 -12.89
N ALA A 93 14.27 0.96 -11.88
CA ALA A 93 14.38 -0.17 -10.96
C ALA A 93 13.00 -0.75 -10.63
N HIS A 94 12.97 -1.96 -10.08
CA HIS A 94 11.75 -2.67 -9.65
C HIS A 94 11.77 -2.98 -8.14
N PRO A 95 11.87 -1.95 -7.27
CA PRO A 95 12.02 -2.18 -5.85
C PRO A 95 10.69 -2.70 -5.24
N PRO A 96 10.72 -3.73 -4.36
CA PRO A 96 9.53 -4.50 -3.99
C PRO A 96 8.36 -3.71 -3.40
N PHE A 97 8.61 -2.77 -2.48
CA PHE A 97 7.53 -2.04 -1.80
C PHE A 97 6.89 -1.01 -2.72
N ALA A 98 7.67 -0.31 -3.54
CA ALA A 98 7.13 0.62 -4.53
C ALA A 98 6.28 -0.10 -5.58
N THR A 99 6.76 -1.26 -6.07
CA THR A 99 6.00 -2.10 -7.00
C THR A 99 4.74 -2.66 -6.32
N ALA A 100 4.82 -3.13 -5.07
CA ALA A 100 3.66 -3.62 -4.33
C ALA A 100 2.58 -2.55 -4.13
N LEU A 101 2.97 -1.30 -3.84
CA LEU A 101 2.02 -0.19 -3.76
C LEU A 101 1.23 -0.03 -5.06
N THR A 102 1.91 0.10 -6.19
CA THR A 102 1.23 0.29 -7.47
C THR A 102 0.41 -0.94 -7.91
N ALA A 103 0.92 -2.15 -7.69
CA ALA A 103 0.18 -3.39 -7.94
C ALA A 103 -1.09 -3.51 -7.08
N SER A 104 -1.15 -2.84 -5.92
CA SER A 104 -2.36 -2.73 -5.09
C SER A 104 -3.33 -1.61 -5.54
N GLY A 105 -3.04 -0.95 -6.66
CA GLY A 105 -3.79 0.20 -7.18
C GLY A 105 -3.53 1.51 -6.42
N ARG A 106 -2.48 1.56 -5.59
CA ARG A 106 -2.17 2.69 -4.70
C ARG A 106 -0.95 3.47 -5.17
N GLY A 107 -0.97 4.78 -4.92
CA GLY A 107 0.23 5.62 -5.00
C GLY A 107 0.94 5.74 -3.66
N LEU A 108 2.11 6.40 -3.68
CA LEU A 108 2.86 6.72 -2.47
C LEU A 108 2.32 8.01 -1.83
N ASP A 109 1.67 7.93 -0.65
CA ASP A 109 1.36 9.13 0.14
C ASP A 109 2.56 9.50 1.02
N ILE A 110 3.21 10.61 0.69
CA ILE A 110 4.43 11.08 1.37
C ILE A 110 4.15 12.01 2.55
N LYS A 111 2.88 12.30 2.90
CA LYS A 111 2.54 13.25 3.97
C LYS A 111 2.97 12.80 5.37
N SER A 112 3.23 11.51 5.55
CA SER A 112 3.78 10.90 6.76
C SER A 112 5.30 10.74 6.73
N VAL A 113 5.97 11.12 5.62
CA VAL A 113 7.39 10.84 5.38
C VAL A 113 8.15 12.13 5.01
N PRO A 114 8.52 12.97 6.00
CA PRO A 114 9.04 14.32 5.79
C PRO A 114 10.33 14.38 4.95
N GLU A 115 11.21 13.38 5.07
CA GLU A 115 12.48 13.30 4.35
C GLU A 115 12.30 13.10 2.84
N VAL A 116 11.15 12.53 2.42
CA VAL A 116 10.77 12.38 1.02
C VAL A 116 10.12 13.66 0.53
N MET A 117 9.25 14.28 1.35
CA MET A 117 8.67 15.58 1.03
C MET A 117 9.73 16.62 0.69
N VAL A 118 10.83 16.65 1.44
CA VAL A 118 11.95 17.58 1.21
C VAL A 118 12.91 17.09 0.13
N GLY A 119 13.29 15.81 0.16
CA GLY A 119 14.40 15.30 -0.67
C GLY A 119 14.01 14.86 -2.09
N LEU A 120 12.74 14.53 -2.33
CA LEU A 120 12.24 14.07 -3.63
C LEU A 120 11.02 14.89 -4.09
N GLY A 121 10.23 15.37 -3.12
CA GLY A 121 9.00 16.07 -3.40
C GLY A 121 7.89 15.11 -3.84
N ARG A 122 7.02 15.59 -4.73
CA ARG A 122 5.89 14.83 -5.25
C ARG A 122 6.34 13.61 -6.04
N VAL A 123 5.64 12.50 -5.84
CA VAL A 123 5.86 11.22 -6.52
C VAL A 123 4.55 10.77 -7.16
N PRO A 124 4.36 10.97 -8.48
CA PRO A 124 3.19 10.49 -9.19
C PRO A 124 3.29 9.00 -9.52
N VAL A 125 2.15 8.41 -9.86
CA VAL A 125 2.07 7.10 -10.53
C VAL A 125 1.78 7.34 -12.01
N VAL A 126 2.64 6.84 -12.89
CA VAL A 126 2.45 6.83 -14.33
C VAL A 126 1.51 5.67 -14.67
N PRO A 127 0.43 5.90 -15.45
CA PRO A 127 -0.48 4.85 -15.88
C PRO A 127 0.23 3.68 -16.56
N TYR A 128 -0.35 2.48 -16.44
CA TYR A 128 0.22 1.28 -17.01
C TYR A 128 0.41 1.40 -18.53
N ALA A 129 1.60 1.01 -18.98
CA ALA A 129 1.93 0.74 -20.37
C ALA A 129 2.88 -0.46 -20.40
N THR A 130 2.86 -1.22 -21.50
CA THR A 130 3.65 -2.44 -21.61
C THR A 130 5.16 -2.12 -21.53
N THR A 131 5.90 -2.91 -20.74
CA THR A 131 7.37 -2.79 -20.63
C THR A 131 8.05 -2.90 -22.00
N GLY A 132 9.08 -2.08 -22.21
CA GLY A 132 9.83 -2.01 -23.47
C GLY A 132 9.06 -1.45 -24.67
N SER A 133 7.83 -0.96 -24.48
CA SER A 133 7.00 -0.44 -25.56
C SER A 133 7.20 1.07 -25.79
N PRO A 134 6.97 1.59 -27.01
CA PRO A 134 6.98 3.03 -27.28
C PRO A 134 5.97 3.81 -26.43
N GLU A 135 4.83 3.19 -26.10
CA GLU A 135 3.76 3.78 -25.31
C GLU A 135 4.23 4.10 -23.89
N LEU A 136 5.08 3.25 -23.28
CA LEU A 136 5.66 3.52 -21.97
C LEU A 136 6.52 4.79 -21.98
N ALA A 137 7.37 4.94 -23.00
CA ALA A 137 8.19 6.14 -23.15
C ALA A 137 7.33 7.41 -23.34
N GLN A 138 6.20 7.32 -24.03
CA GLN A 138 5.27 8.45 -24.16
C GLN A 138 4.49 8.73 -22.88
N ALA A 139 4.11 7.68 -22.14
CA ALA A 139 3.37 7.81 -20.88
C ALA A 139 4.18 8.53 -19.80
N VAL A 140 5.50 8.32 -19.75
CA VAL A 140 6.37 8.96 -18.74
C VAL A 140 6.71 10.42 -19.04
N LYS A 141 6.78 10.83 -20.32
CA LYS A 141 7.24 12.17 -20.73
C LYS A 141 6.54 13.33 -20.01
N PRO A 142 5.19 13.36 -19.85
CA PRO A 142 4.51 14.44 -19.17
C PRO A 142 4.94 14.61 -17.70
N TYR A 143 5.35 13.51 -17.05
CA TYR A 143 5.73 13.51 -15.65
C TYR A 143 7.19 13.98 -15.46
N PHE A 144 8.08 13.66 -16.39
CA PHE A 144 9.49 14.06 -16.26
C PHE A 144 9.73 15.56 -16.30
N ARG A 145 8.74 16.38 -16.72
CA ARG A 145 8.86 17.84 -16.65
C ARG A 145 8.99 18.35 -15.22
N ASP A 146 8.22 17.77 -14.29
CA ASP A 146 8.02 18.33 -12.95
C ASP A 146 8.49 17.42 -11.81
N TYR A 147 8.77 16.15 -12.10
CA TYR A 147 9.04 15.12 -11.09
C TYR A 147 10.43 14.47 -11.26
N ASP A 148 11.14 14.33 -10.14
CA ASP A 148 12.47 13.72 -10.07
C ASP A 148 12.44 12.21 -9.84
N GLY A 149 11.30 11.69 -9.40
CA GLY A 149 11.04 10.28 -9.23
C GLY A 149 9.57 9.98 -9.48
N VAL A 150 9.29 8.89 -10.19
CA VAL A 150 7.94 8.44 -10.50
C VAL A 150 7.81 6.96 -10.20
N LEU A 151 6.60 6.54 -9.82
CA LEU A 151 6.21 5.14 -9.83
C LEU A 151 5.59 4.80 -11.18
N LEU A 152 5.81 3.58 -11.67
CA LEU A 152 5.20 3.03 -12.86
C LEU A 152 4.19 1.97 -12.42
N ASP A 153 2.94 2.13 -12.83
CA ASP A 153 1.85 1.22 -12.43
C ASP A 153 2.18 -0.24 -12.78
N HIS A 154 2.08 -1.15 -11.80
CA HIS A 154 2.39 -2.59 -11.91
C HIS A 154 3.80 -2.92 -12.43
N HIS A 155 4.76 -2.00 -12.31
CA HIS A 155 6.05 -2.16 -12.97
C HIS A 155 7.24 -1.80 -12.07
N GLY A 156 7.33 -0.58 -11.54
CA GLY A 156 8.47 -0.18 -10.72
C GLY A 156 8.64 1.32 -10.58
N THR A 157 9.88 1.79 -10.71
CA THR A 157 10.25 3.19 -10.48
C THR A 157 11.17 3.74 -11.55
N VAL A 158 11.12 5.04 -11.78
CA VAL A 158 12.15 5.77 -12.54
C VAL A 158 12.58 6.98 -11.74
N ALA A 159 13.88 7.12 -11.50
CA ALA A 159 14.48 8.25 -10.80
C ALA A 159 15.47 8.98 -11.72
N LEU A 160 15.31 10.29 -11.82
CA LEU A 160 16.14 11.19 -12.61
C LEU A 160 17.11 11.87 -11.65
N GLY A 161 18.35 12.17 -12.07
CA GLY A 161 19.35 12.75 -11.18
C GLY A 161 20.31 13.70 -11.86
N SER A 162 20.84 14.65 -11.07
CA SER A 162 21.92 15.56 -11.50
C SER A 162 23.27 14.85 -11.63
N ASN A 163 23.39 13.63 -11.13
CA ASN A 163 24.48 12.69 -11.33
C ASN A 163 24.00 11.27 -10.94
N LEU A 164 24.87 10.27 -11.12
CA LEU A 164 24.60 8.86 -10.80
C LEU A 164 24.19 8.65 -9.33
N GLU A 165 24.92 9.23 -8.38
CA GLU A 165 24.65 9.07 -6.94
C GLU A 165 23.30 9.68 -6.56
N ASN A 166 22.96 10.82 -7.15
CA ASN A 166 21.70 11.50 -6.91
C ASN A 166 20.52 10.71 -7.48
N ALA A 167 20.63 10.16 -8.70
CA ALA A 167 19.59 9.30 -9.28
C ALA A 167 19.39 8.04 -8.41
N TRP A 168 20.49 7.40 -7.99
CA TRP A 168 20.44 6.23 -7.12
C TRP A 168 19.83 6.53 -5.74
N ALA A 169 20.26 7.62 -5.08
CA ALA A 169 19.72 8.03 -3.78
C ALA A 169 18.21 8.32 -3.85
N ARG A 170 17.71 8.82 -4.99
CA ARG A 170 16.28 9.02 -5.23
C ARG A 170 15.54 7.69 -5.37
N THR A 171 16.13 6.68 -6.03
CA THR A 171 15.60 5.31 -6.05
C THR A 171 15.50 4.71 -4.64
N GLU A 172 16.55 4.85 -3.82
CA GLU A 172 16.52 4.37 -2.42
C GLU A 172 15.45 5.09 -1.58
N LYS A 173 15.29 6.40 -1.76
CA LYS A 173 14.22 7.18 -1.11
C LYS A 173 12.83 6.70 -1.51
N LEU A 174 12.58 6.46 -2.80
CA LEU A 174 11.29 5.95 -3.29
C LEU A 174 10.93 4.64 -2.61
N GLU A 175 11.87 3.69 -2.54
CA GLU A 175 11.60 2.39 -1.93
C GLU A 175 11.44 2.48 -0.41
N THR A 176 12.31 3.23 0.26
CA THR A 176 12.25 3.38 1.72
C THR A 176 10.93 4.02 2.14
N ALA A 177 10.48 5.05 1.42
CA ALA A 177 9.19 5.68 1.64
C ALA A 177 8.03 4.70 1.43
N SER A 178 8.10 3.93 0.33
CA SER A 178 7.09 2.94 -0.01
C SER A 178 6.98 1.86 1.07
N ARG A 179 8.12 1.40 1.59
CA ARG A 179 8.17 0.47 2.72
C ARG A 179 7.52 1.05 3.97
N VAL A 180 7.87 2.28 4.34
CA VAL A 180 7.26 2.95 5.52
C VAL A 180 5.74 3.03 5.38
N VAL A 181 5.23 3.44 4.21
CA VAL A 181 3.79 3.54 3.98
C VAL A 181 3.12 2.17 4.02
N VAL A 182 3.68 1.14 3.37
CA VAL A 182 3.12 -0.22 3.38
C VAL A 182 3.08 -0.80 4.79
N GLU A 183 4.17 -0.68 5.55
CA GLU A 183 4.22 -1.20 6.91
C GLU A 183 3.33 -0.39 7.87
N ALA A 184 3.22 0.93 7.70
CA ALA A 184 2.29 1.74 8.48
C ALA A 184 0.83 1.30 8.26
N GLU A 185 0.46 0.94 7.03
CA GLU A 185 -0.89 0.43 6.73
C GLU A 185 -1.17 -0.90 7.43
N ARG A 186 -0.17 -1.78 7.61
CA ARG A 186 -0.30 -3.01 8.41
C ARG A 186 -0.48 -2.73 9.90
N LEU A 187 -0.04 -1.57 10.38
CA LEU A 187 -0.13 -1.14 11.77
C LEU A 187 -1.36 -0.25 12.05
N GLY A 188 -2.28 -0.11 11.10
CA GLY A 188 -3.51 0.69 11.26
C GLY A 188 -3.59 1.97 10.41
N GLY A 189 -2.60 2.22 9.55
CA GLY A 189 -2.61 3.33 8.59
C GLY A 189 -1.51 4.37 8.83
N ALA A 190 -1.01 4.95 7.74
CA ALA A 190 -0.08 6.07 7.82
C ALA A 190 -0.80 7.35 8.26
N ILE A 191 -0.37 7.95 9.38
CA ILE A 191 -0.92 9.22 9.86
C ILE A 191 -0.13 10.38 9.23
N PRO A 192 -0.79 11.29 8.48
CA PRO A 192 -0.13 12.47 7.93
C PRO A 192 0.42 13.38 9.03
N LEU A 193 1.56 14.02 8.80
CA LEU A 193 2.05 15.09 9.67
C LEU A 193 1.00 16.21 9.78
N PRO A 194 0.87 16.93 10.90
CA PRO A 194 -0.05 18.05 11.02
C PRO A 194 0.13 19.08 9.89
N ALA A 195 -0.97 19.71 9.44
CA ALA A 195 -0.93 20.63 8.30
C ALA A 195 0.05 21.81 8.49
N GLY A 196 0.22 22.28 9.73
CA GLY A 196 1.21 23.29 10.10
C GLY A 196 2.65 22.83 9.87
N GLU A 197 2.99 21.61 10.29
CA GLU A 197 4.31 21.02 10.05
C GLU A 197 4.58 20.81 8.57
N ARG A 198 3.58 20.31 7.82
CA ARG A 198 3.69 20.19 6.36
C ARG A 198 3.93 21.54 5.69
N ALA A 199 3.34 22.63 6.22
CA ALA A 199 3.60 23.98 5.74
C ALA A 199 5.05 24.45 6.00
N LEU A 200 5.63 24.09 7.15
CA LEU A 200 7.04 24.37 7.44
C LEU A 200 7.97 23.60 6.50
N LEU A 201 7.67 22.34 6.19
CA LEU A 201 8.44 21.55 5.23
C LEU A 201 8.36 22.14 3.82
N ARG A 202 7.19 22.64 3.39
CA ARG A 202 7.06 23.36 2.10
C ARG A 202 7.93 24.62 2.03
N LYS A 203 8.04 25.37 3.14
CA LYS A 203 8.96 26.53 3.23
C LYS A 203 10.44 26.13 3.13
N LYS A 204 10.79 24.90 3.49
CA LYS A 204 12.14 24.32 3.31
C LYS A 204 12.37 23.71 1.92
N GLY A 205 11.50 23.98 0.96
CA GLY A 205 11.59 23.46 -0.41
C GLY A 205 10.83 22.14 -0.64
N GLY A 206 10.16 21.61 0.38
CA GLY A 206 9.41 20.37 0.27
C GLY A 206 8.16 20.47 -0.61
N ARG A 207 7.81 19.38 -1.27
CA ARG A 207 6.61 19.27 -2.11
C ARG A 207 5.85 18.01 -1.70
N GLU A 208 4.56 18.12 -1.43
CA GLU A 208 3.71 16.98 -1.08
C GLU A 208 2.75 16.64 -2.22
N ASN A 209 2.37 15.37 -2.33
CA ASN A 209 1.40 14.92 -3.32
C ASN A 209 0.05 15.64 -3.11
N GLN A 210 -0.51 16.16 -4.20
CA GLN A 210 -1.95 16.47 -4.25
C GLN A 210 -2.72 15.13 -4.20
N PRO A 211 -3.99 15.10 -3.77
CA PRO A 211 -4.81 13.90 -3.92
C PRO A 211 -4.66 13.39 -5.36
N PRO A 212 -4.43 12.08 -5.52
CA PRO A 212 -3.78 11.57 -6.71
C PRO A 212 -4.62 11.83 -7.97
N LEU A 213 -3.98 12.25 -9.06
CA LEU A 213 -4.64 12.43 -10.36
C LEU A 213 -5.21 11.11 -10.89
N HIS A 214 -4.62 9.96 -10.53
CA HIS A 214 -5.07 8.62 -10.96
C HIS A 214 -4.69 7.49 -9.97
N ALA A 215 -4.76 7.69 -8.65
CA ALA A 215 -4.84 6.48 -7.81
C ALA A 215 -6.28 5.99 -7.97
N LYS A 216 -6.44 4.75 -8.40
CA LYS A 216 -7.71 4.07 -8.13
C LYS A 216 -7.92 4.22 -6.63
N ALA A 217 -9.12 4.65 -6.23
CA ALA A 217 -9.52 4.56 -4.83
C ALA A 217 -9.12 3.16 -4.32
N ARG A 218 -8.75 3.05 -3.03
CA ARG A 218 -8.56 1.75 -2.37
C ARG A 218 -9.59 0.78 -2.96
N PRO A 219 -9.22 -0.41 -3.48
CA PRO A 219 -10.22 -1.35 -3.95
C PRO A 219 -11.27 -1.44 -2.85
N GLN A 220 -12.49 -1.03 -3.17
CA GLN A 220 -13.57 -0.99 -2.20
C GLN A 220 -13.83 -2.43 -1.84
N LEU A 221 -13.29 -2.87 -0.69
CA LEU A 221 -13.55 -4.21 -0.21
C LEU A 221 -15.05 -4.33 -0.02
N ASP A 222 -15.64 -5.31 -0.67
CA ASP A 222 -17.06 -5.60 -0.54
C ASP A 222 -17.36 -6.07 0.88
N LEU A 223 -18.65 -6.09 1.24
CA LEU A 223 -19.07 -6.48 2.57
C LEU A 223 -18.65 -7.94 2.89
N ALA A 224 -18.62 -8.83 1.90
CA ALA A 224 -18.23 -10.23 2.07
C ALA A 224 -16.72 -10.39 2.39
N GLN A 225 -15.89 -9.45 1.96
CA GLN A 225 -14.46 -9.40 2.26
C GLN A 225 -14.16 -8.77 3.63
N ARG A 226 -15.06 -7.94 4.16
CA ARG A 226 -14.89 -7.24 5.46
C ARG A 226 -15.57 -7.95 6.63
N VAL A 227 -16.45 -8.89 6.34
CA VAL A 227 -17.26 -9.59 7.35
C VAL A 227 -16.88 -11.05 7.37
N GLU A 228 -16.43 -11.51 8.52
CA GLU A 228 -16.22 -12.92 8.76
C GLU A 228 -17.34 -13.42 9.67
N LEU A 229 -18.13 -14.39 9.21
CA LEU A 229 -19.10 -15.13 10.02
C LEU A 229 -18.59 -16.55 10.22
N LYS A 230 -18.42 -16.96 11.47
CA LYS A 230 -18.11 -18.34 11.84
C LYS A 230 -19.15 -18.86 12.81
N THR A 231 -19.47 -20.14 12.69
CA THR A 231 -20.03 -20.89 13.81
C THR A 231 -18.84 -21.40 14.60
N LEU A 232 -18.58 -20.82 15.77
CA LEU A 232 -17.52 -21.33 16.62
C LEU A 232 -18.00 -22.67 17.17
N PRO A 233 -17.26 -23.77 16.91
CA PRO A 233 -17.76 -25.08 17.21
C PRO A 233 -17.81 -25.29 18.73
N TYR A 234 -18.92 -25.83 19.21
CA TYR A 234 -18.98 -26.51 20.49
C TYR A 234 -18.11 -27.76 20.41
N THR A 235 -16.80 -27.63 20.59
CA THR A 235 -15.86 -28.76 20.49
C THR A 235 -15.32 -29.21 21.83
N SER A 236 -15.34 -30.52 22.03
CA SER A 236 -14.82 -31.29 23.16
C SER A 236 -13.28 -31.37 23.24
N GLY A 237 -12.57 -30.61 22.41
CA GLY A 237 -11.11 -30.61 22.31
C GLY A 237 -10.43 -29.62 23.25
N PHE A 238 -10.69 -29.76 24.56
CA PHE A 238 -9.82 -29.47 25.72
C PHE A 238 -10.70 -29.73 26.95
N ALA A 239 -10.56 -30.91 27.55
CA ALA A 239 -11.15 -31.34 28.82
C ALA A 239 -12.57 -30.78 29.15
N VAL A 240 -13.53 -31.32 28.40
CA VAL A 240 -14.88 -31.78 28.81
C VAL A 240 -16.09 -30.84 28.68
N GLU A 241 -16.11 -29.56 29.05
CA GLU A 241 -17.32 -28.71 28.80
C GLU A 241 -17.00 -27.24 28.48
N LYS A 242 -17.38 -26.75 27.28
CA LYS A 242 -17.31 -25.32 26.89
C LYS A 242 -18.57 -24.54 27.28
N GLN A 243 -19.58 -25.25 27.74
CA GLN A 243 -20.73 -24.72 28.43
C GLN A 243 -21.10 -25.71 29.51
N TRP A 244 -21.08 -25.28 30.76
CA TRP A 244 -21.52 -26.11 31.87
C TRP A 244 -22.41 -25.32 32.79
N GLN A 245 -23.31 -26.03 33.45
CA GLN A 245 -24.18 -25.46 34.47
C GLN A 245 -23.83 -26.12 35.79
N ASP A 246 -23.52 -25.29 36.78
CA ASP A 246 -23.38 -25.72 38.16
C ASP A 246 -24.30 -24.90 39.07
N ASN A 247 -24.22 -25.13 40.38
CA ASN A 247 -25.04 -24.45 41.37
C ASN A 247 -24.80 -22.92 41.43
N ARG A 248 -23.76 -22.39 40.79
CA ARG A 248 -23.45 -20.96 40.69
C ARG A 248 -23.99 -20.32 39.42
N GLY A 249 -24.35 -21.10 38.40
CA GLY A 249 -24.87 -20.58 37.12
C GLY A 249 -24.35 -21.34 35.91
N GLN A 250 -24.37 -20.67 34.76
CA GLN A 250 -23.94 -21.22 33.47
C GLN A 250 -22.67 -20.51 33.00
N VAL A 251 -21.68 -21.29 32.57
CA VAL A 251 -20.42 -20.77 32.00
C VAL A 251 -20.40 -21.00 30.49
N HIS A 252 -19.81 -20.08 29.73
CA HIS A 252 -19.57 -20.19 28.29
C HIS A 252 -18.11 -19.84 27.99
N LEU A 253 -17.35 -20.77 27.39
CA LEU A 253 -15.96 -20.56 27.00
C LEU A 253 -15.85 -20.27 25.51
N ILE A 254 -15.37 -19.07 25.15
CA ILE A 254 -15.18 -18.62 23.77
C ILE A 254 -13.67 -18.60 23.49
N ILE A 255 -13.24 -19.34 22.46
CA ILE A 255 -11.86 -19.32 21.95
C ILE A 255 -11.95 -19.03 20.46
N ASP A 256 -11.35 -17.92 20.05
CA ASP A 256 -11.42 -17.41 18.66
C ASP A 256 -10.07 -16.88 18.16
N ASP A 257 -9.01 -17.02 18.96
CA ASP A 257 -7.62 -16.64 18.64
C ASP A 257 -7.42 -15.19 18.14
N LEU A 258 -8.44 -14.33 18.24
CA LEU A 258 -8.38 -12.91 17.93
C LEU A 258 -7.81 -12.10 19.10
N PRO A 259 -7.05 -11.03 18.83
CA PRO A 259 -6.62 -10.10 19.88
C PRO A 259 -7.85 -9.37 20.45
N VAL A 260 -8.03 -9.45 21.77
CA VAL A 260 -9.12 -8.78 22.49
C VAL A 260 -8.54 -7.73 23.43
N CYS A 261 -8.90 -6.47 23.19
CA CYS A 261 -8.57 -5.34 24.07
C CYS A 261 -9.75 -4.98 24.98
N ARG A 262 -10.98 -5.09 24.48
CA ARG A 262 -12.22 -4.84 25.25
C ARG A 262 -13.22 -5.96 25.01
N ILE A 263 -13.95 -6.30 26.08
CA ILE A 263 -15.05 -7.25 26.06
C ILE A 263 -16.23 -6.70 26.86
N CYS A 264 -17.45 -6.92 26.39
CA CYS A 264 -18.69 -6.54 27.06
C CYS A 264 -19.74 -7.64 26.90
N LEU A 265 -20.39 -8.03 28.01
CA LEU A 265 -21.54 -8.90 28.01
C LEU A 265 -22.80 -8.03 28.05
N LEU A 266 -23.70 -8.24 27.09
CA LEU A 266 -24.87 -7.41 26.88
C LEU A 266 -26.12 -8.27 26.79
N THR A 267 -27.23 -7.72 27.29
CA THR A 267 -28.57 -8.27 27.11
C THR A 267 -29.45 -7.29 26.35
N LEU A 268 -30.30 -7.81 25.47
CA LEU A 268 -31.26 -7.02 24.71
C LEU A 268 -32.61 -7.75 24.69
N ASN A 269 -33.63 -7.11 25.25
CA ASN A 269 -34.98 -7.69 25.29
C ASN A 269 -35.64 -7.60 23.92
N GLN A 270 -36.46 -8.59 23.58
CA GLN A 270 -37.23 -8.54 22.33
C GLN A 270 -38.08 -7.26 22.25
N GLY A 271 -38.01 -6.54 21.13
CA GLY A 271 -38.77 -5.31 20.91
C GLY A 271 -38.23 -4.04 21.58
N SER A 272 -37.09 -4.10 22.27
CA SER A 272 -36.46 -2.93 22.93
C SER A 272 -35.66 -2.00 21.99
N GLY A 273 -35.73 -2.24 20.68
CA GLY A 273 -34.96 -1.51 19.66
C GLY A 273 -33.71 -2.26 19.24
N TYR A 274 -32.61 -1.53 19.03
CA TYR A 274 -31.34 -2.08 18.55
C TYR A 274 -30.13 -1.52 19.33
N ARG A 275 -29.03 -2.27 19.28
CA ARG A 275 -27.67 -1.83 19.63
C ARG A 275 -26.86 -1.59 18.36
N GLY A 276 -25.83 -0.75 18.44
CA GLY A 276 -25.08 -0.28 17.26
C GLY A 276 -25.73 0.95 16.63
N GLY A 277 -25.84 0.97 15.30
CA GLY A 277 -26.26 2.16 14.54
C GLY A 277 -25.10 3.09 14.22
N HIS A 278 -23.89 2.54 14.12
CA HIS A 278 -22.66 3.28 13.84
C HIS A 278 -21.73 2.47 12.94
N VAL A 279 -20.66 3.12 12.50
CA VAL A 279 -19.54 2.55 11.76
C VAL A 279 -18.24 2.98 12.40
N HIS A 280 -17.28 2.06 12.42
CA HIS A 280 -15.91 2.31 12.85
C HIS A 280 -14.98 2.41 11.65
N GLN A 281 -14.06 3.37 11.65
CA GLN A 281 -13.07 3.56 10.58
C GLN A 281 -11.69 3.02 10.94
N LYS A 282 -11.45 2.72 12.22
CA LYS A 282 -10.16 2.23 12.72
C LYS A 282 -10.26 0.87 13.41
N LYS A 283 -11.23 0.67 14.32
CA LYS A 283 -11.33 -0.57 15.11
C LYS A 283 -11.97 -1.71 14.35
N ASN A 284 -11.55 -2.94 14.67
CA ASN A 284 -12.32 -4.13 14.36
C ASN A 284 -13.28 -4.43 15.51
N GLU A 285 -14.44 -5.01 15.19
CA GLU A 285 -15.47 -5.32 16.17
C GLU A 285 -16.06 -6.71 15.96
N GLY A 286 -16.22 -7.40 17.07
CA GLY A 286 -16.71 -8.76 17.18
C GLY A 286 -18.01 -8.83 17.95
N PHE A 287 -18.85 -9.77 17.52
CA PHE A 287 -20.14 -10.08 18.12
C PHE A 287 -20.30 -11.59 18.22
N TYR A 288 -20.61 -12.10 19.41
CA TYR A 288 -20.84 -13.52 19.66
C TYR A 288 -22.16 -13.73 20.40
N VAL A 289 -23.04 -14.57 19.85
CA VAL A 289 -24.33 -14.88 20.48
C VAL A 289 -24.16 -15.96 21.54
N VAL A 290 -24.50 -15.62 22.79
CA VAL A 290 -24.47 -16.53 23.94
C VAL A 290 -25.80 -17.28 24.06
N SER A 291 -26.91 -16.56 24.01
CA SER A 291 -28.26 -17.14 24.05
C SER A 291 -29.27 -16.23 23.33
N GLY A 292 -30.42 -16.78 22.93
CA GLY A 292 -31.43 -16.04 22.17
C GLY A 292 -31.17 -16.00 20.67
N GLN A 293 -31.86 -15.10 19.97
CA GLN A 293 -31.77 -14.92 18.52
C GLN A 293 -31.54 -13.44 18.20
N ALA A 294 -30.51 -13.14 17.42
CA ALA A 294 -30.17 -11.80 16.98
C ALA A 294 -30.45 -11.62 15.50
N ARG A 295 -30.98 -10.45 15.12
CA ARG A 295 -30.90 -9.95 13.74
C ARG A 295 -29.79 -8.92 13.67
N VAL A 296 -28.77 -9.20 12.87
CA VAL A 296 -27.65 -8.29 12.63
C VAL A 296 -27.76 -7.76 11.21
N GLU A 297 -27.88 -6.44 11.10
CA GLU A 297 -27.93 -5.73 9.82
C GLU A 297 -26.62 -4.98 9.62
N LEU A 298 -25.98 -5.24 8.48
CA LEU A 298 -24.71 -4.69 8.10
C LEU A 298 -24.88 -3.80 6.87
N ALA A 299 -24.09 -2.73 6.80
CA ALA A 299 -23.97 -1.90 5.62
C ALA A 299 -22.52 -1.46 5.42
N CYS A 300 -22.08 -1.36 4.18
CA CYS A 300 -20.84 -0.69 3.83
C CYS A 300 -21.20 0.70 3.28
N PRO A 301 -20.95 1.79 4.03
CA PRO A 301 -21.28 3.15 3.57
C PRO A 301 -20.59 3.52 2.26
N GLU A 302 -19.41 2.95 2.02
CA GLU A 302 -18.59 3.24 0.84
C GLU A 302 -19.15 2.60 -0.44
N THR A 303 -19.68 1.38 -0.37
CA THR A 303 -20.19 0.63 -1.53
C THR A 303 -21.71 0.64 -1.64
N GLY A 304 -22.42 1.04 -0.58
CA GLY A 304 -23.87 0.96 -0.47
C GLY A 304 -24.40 -0.47 -0.25
N GLN A 305 -23.54 -1.49 -0.21
CA GLN A 305 -23.94 -2.87 0.01
C GLN A 305 -24.53 -3.05 1.41
N ARG A 306 -25.51 -3.94 1.51
CA ARG A 306 -26.19 -4.28 2.75
C ARG A 306 -26.36 -5.79 2.85
N GLN A 307 -26.31 -6.30 4.07
CA GLN A 307 -26.57 -7.71 4.35
C GLN A 307 -27.21 -7.86 5.72
N THR A 308 -28.08 -8.85 5.85
CA THR A 308 -28.77 -9.16 7.10
C THR A 308 -28.52 -10.62 7.45
N TYR A 309 -28.24 -10.88 8.72
CA TYR A 309 -28.07 -12.21 9.27
C TYR A 309 -29.00 -12.40 10.47
N ASP A 310 -29.66 -13.55 10.52
CA ASP A 310 -30.33 -14.03 11.73
C ASP A 310 -29.42 -15.06 12.39
N LEU A 311 -28.90 -14.71 13.57
CA LEU A 311 -27.83 -15.43 14.27
C LEU A 311 -28.34 -16.03 15.58
N GLY A 312 -28.02 -17.30 15.79
CA GLY A 312 -28.31 -18.03 17.03
C GLY A 312 -27.04 -18.32 17.85
N PRO A 313 -27.18 -19.01 19.01
CA PRO A 313 -26.08 -19.28 19.92
C PRO A 313 -24.89 -19.98 19.25
N GLY A 314 -23.67 -19.52 19.52
CA GLY A 314 -22.44 -20.02 18.91
C GLY A 314 -22.06 -19.32 17.59
N SER A 315 -22.92 -18.44 17.07
CA SER A 315 -22.58 -17.59 15.93
C SER A 315 -21.64 -16.48 16.35
N ARG A 316 -20.54 -16.33 15.61
CA ARG A 316 -19.55 -15.27 15.77
C ARG A 316 -19.45 -14.44 14.49
N LEU A 317 -19.65 -13.14 14.61
CA LEU A 317 -19.47 -12.15 13.55
C LEU A 317 -18.27 -11.25 13.87
N TRP A 318 -17.46 -10.93 12.86
CA TRP A 318 -16.24 -10.12 12.99
C TRP A 318 -16.25 -9.17 11.81
N MET A 319 -16.11 -7.90 12.13
CA MET A 319 -16.34 -6.80 11.22
C MET A 319 -15.07 -5.97 11.19
N GLN A 320 -14.50 -5.85 9.99
CA GLN A 320 -13.40 -4.93 9.74
C GLN A 320 -13.89 -3.48 9.70
N PRO A 321 -12.97 -2.51 9.80
CA PRO A 321 -13.30 -1.10 9.63
C PRO A 321 -14.10 -0.80 8.34
N GLY A 322 -15.05 0.12 8.47
CA GLY A 322 -15.94 0.57 7.42
C GLY A 322 -17.22 -0.25 7.27
N VAL A 323 -17.49 -1.19 8.19
CA VAL A 323 -18.77 -1.91 8.27
C VAL A 323 -19.65 -1.26 9.33
N ALA A 324 -20.73 -0.62 8.89
CA ALA A 324 -21.79 -0.18 9.78
C ALA A 324 -22.60 -1.40 10.22
N HIS A 325 -23.03 -1.44 11.48
CA HIS A 325 -23.86 -2.53 11.98
C HIS A 325 -24.95 -2.06 12.94
N ARG A 326 -26.07 -2.79 13.00
CA ARG A 326 -27.06 -2.72 14.08
C ARG A 326 -27.55 -4.12 14.44
N ILE A 327 -27.84 -4.33 15.72
CA ILE A 327 -28.19 -5.62 16.30
C ILE A 327 -29.54 -5.48 17.01
N SER A 328 -30.51 -6.27 16.59
CA SER A 328 -31.85 -6.33 17.20
C SER A 328 -32.12 -7.73 17.77
N ALA A 329 -32.89 -7.79 18.85
CA ALA A 329 -33.31 -9.04 19.47
C ALA A 329 -34.56 -9.61 18.78
N LEU A 330 -34.45 -10.79 18.15
CA LEU A 330 -35.59 -11.56 17.66
C LEU A 330 -36.24 -12.39 18.79
N SER A 331 -35.46 -12.71 19.82
CA SER A 331 -35.90 -13.16 21.15
C SER A 331 -34.94 -12.56 22.19
N ASP A 332 -35.27 -12.66 23.48
CA ASP A 332 -34.39 -12.15 24.54
C ASP A 332 -32.95 -12.65 24.35
N LEU A 333 -32.07 -11.70 24.08
CA LEU A 333 -30.74 -11.94 23.54
C LEU A 333 -29.70 -11.67 24.61
N CYS A 334 -28.76 -12.60 24.77
CA CYS A 334 -27.51 -12.40 25.50
C CYS A 334 -26.35 -12.59 24.52
N PHE A 335 -25.44 -11.61 24.47
CA PHE A 335 -24.32 -11.64 23.53
C PHE A 335 -23.08 -10.96 24.11
N VAL A 336 -21.93 -11.31 23.54
CA VAL A 336 -20.65 -10.69 23.83
C VAL A 336 -20.26 -9.79 22.66
N GLU A 337 -19.94 -8.54 22.97
CA GLU A 337 -19.30 -7.60 22.07
C GLU A 337 -17.82 -7.46 22.46
N PHE A 338 -16.92 -7.47 21.49
CA PHE A 338 -15.49 -7.39 21.75
C PHE A 338 -14.75 -6.63 20.65
N THR A 339 -13.64 -5.98 20.99
CA THR A 339 -12.85 -5.17 20.06
C THR A 339 -11.35 -5.42 20.25
N ASP A 340 -10.58 -5.20 19.19
CA ASP A 340 -9.12 -5.32 19.18
C ASP A 340 -8.38 -4.09 19.73
N SER A 341 -9.12 -3.02 20.02
CA SER A 341 -8.60 -1.71 20.39
C SER A 341 -9.42 -1.06 21.51
N SER A 342 -8.82 -0.05 22.16
CA SER A 342 -9.48 0.75 23.20
C SER A 342 -10.59 1.64 22.61
N TYR A 343 -11.52 2.08 23.44
CA TYR A 343 -12.60 2.98 23.00
C TYR A 343 -12.05 4.33 22.52
N ASP A 344 -12.38 4.70 21.28
CA ASP A 344 -12.12 6.00 20.67
C ASP A 344 -13.46 6.65 20.28
N PRO A 345 -13.89 7.75 20.94
CA PRO A 345 -15.16 8.41 20.62
C PRO A 345 -15.18 9.03 19.22
N GLU A 346 -14.02 9.34 18.62
CA GLU A 346 -13.94 9.86 17.26
C GLU A 346 -14.16 8.75 16.21
N ASP A 347 -14.00 7.48 16.61
CA ASP A 347 -14.21 6.33 15.75
C ASP A 347 -15.66 5.79 15.81
N ASP A 348 -16.52 6.31 16.68
CA ASP A 348 -17.93 5.91 16.83
C ASP A 348 -18.85 6.82 16.00
N ILE A 349 -18.91 6.56 14.69
CA ILE A 349 -19.59 7.42 13.73
C ILE A 349 -21.01 6.92 13.50
N LYS A 350 -22.03 7.71 13.86
CA LYS A 350 -23.43 7.36 13.62
C LYS A 350 -23.70 7.05 12.15
N PHE A 351 -24.46 5.98 11.92
CA PHE A 351 -24.89 5.55 10.60
C PHE A 351 -26.40 5.29 10.57
N GLU A 352 -27.09 5.91 9.61
CA GLU A 352 -28.53 5.77 9.46
C GLU A 352 -28.88 4.55 8.60
N PHE A 353 -29.41 3.52 9.25
CA PHE A 353 -30.03 2.38 8.58
C PHE A 353 -31.43 2.76 8.08
N THR A 354 -31.51 3.37 6.89
CA THR A 354 -32.78 3.59 6.20
C THR A 354 -33.44 2.25 5.86
N ASN A 355 -34.74 2.13 6.12
CA ASN A 355 -35.56 1.02 5.61
C ASN A 355 -35.79 1.26 4.11
N GLN A 356 -35.47 0.29 3.26
CA GLN A 356 -36.01 0.23 1.90
C GLN A 356 -37.26 -0.65 1.91
#